data_AF-X0WVY0-F1
#
_entry.id   AF-X0WVY0-F1
#
_cell.length_a   1.000
_cell.length_b   1.000
_cell.length_c   1.000
_cell.angle_alpha   90.00
_cell.angle_beta   90.00
_cell.angle_gamma   90.00
#
_symmetry.space_group_name_H-M   'P 1'
#
loop_
_entity.id
_entity.type
_entity.pdbx_description
1 polymer ?
#
loop_
_entity_poly.entity_id
_entity_poly.type
_entity_poly.pdbx_seq_one_letter_code
_entity_poly.pdbx_strand_id
1 'polypeptide(L)'
;ERESRNLSVSISYQGASPKEMDEGITTRVEQAIRGIVGIKEFSSSSSENSARINIETTGEYDIDETLREVKNAVDAISSFPSGAEKPVIYKRRTTTPAMRLNLAGDADLMTLKKLAQDIEDDFLRSGIMSQISISGYPPVELSVEVKEDALLRYNITFDEISRAIALNNRDISAGMIKSDEEEILIRSRARTVDPNVIGDIIFRANDDGSMIRIRDIGTVKLKFSEMTSSGAWRDGSRTIFISVSKLPEEDL
;
A
#
# COMPACT_ATOMS: atom_id res chain seq x y z
N GLU A 1 -11.15 -3.81 30.86
CA GLU A 1 -10.46 -3.57 29.59
C GLU A 1 -11.45 -3.84 28.46
N ARG A 2 -11.65 -2.92 27.51
CA ARG A 2 -12.59 -3.18 26.40
C ARG A 2 -11.81 -3.81 25.27
N GLU A 3 -11.95 -5.12 25.11
CA GLU A 3 -11.48 -5.80 23.91
C GLU A 3 -12.04 -5.11 22.66
N SER A 4 -11.21 -4.98 21.63
CA SER A 4 -11.66 -4.45 20.35
C SER A 4 -12.83 -5.29 19.84
N ARG A 5 -13.88 -4.62 19.36
CA ARG A 5 -15.04 -5.25 18.73
C ARG A 5 -15.13 -4.99 17.25
N ASN A 6 -14.15 -4.30 16.68
CA ASN A 6 -14.23 -3.77 15.33
C ASN A 6 -13.16 -4.39 14.45
N LEU A 7 -13.57 -4.90 13.30
CA LEU A 7 -12.68 -5.31 12.21
C LEU A 7 -12.80 -4.32 11.07
N SER A 8 -11.74 -4.21 10.27
CA SER A 8 -11.75 -3.42 9.04
C SER A 8 -11.24 -4.24 7.88
N VAL A 9 -11.92 -4.10 6.75
CA VAL A 9 -11.50 -4.59 5.43
C VAL A 9 -11.24 -3.36 4.57
N SER A 10 -10.08 -3.32 3.91
CA SER A 10 -9.74 -2.28 2.94
C SER A 10 -9.17 -2.88 1.67
N ILE A 11 -9.64 -2.40 0.52
CA ILE A 11 -9.20 -2.84 -0.81
C ILE A 11 -8.98 -1.60 -1.66
N SER A 12 -7.87 -1.58 -2.40
CA SER A 12 -7.54 -0.52 -3.36
C SER A 12 -7.76 -1.04 -4.79
N TYR A 13 -8.28 -0.21 -5.69
CA TYR A 13 -8.34 -0.51 -7.12
C TYR A 13 -8.18 0.79 -7.90
N GLN A 14 -6.94 1.04 -8.31
CA GLN A 14 -6.50 2.31 -8.90
C GLN A 14 -7.18 2.56 -10.25
N GLY A 15 -7.62 3.80 -10.47
CA GLY A 15 -8.34 4.25 -11.66
C GLY A 15 -9.83 3.97 -11.66
N ALA A 16 -10.38 3.37 -10.60
CA ALA A 16 -11.80 3.03 -10.53
C ALA A 16 -12.64 4.16 -9.91
N SER A 17 -13.76 4.45 -10.56
CA SER A 17 -14.77 5.38 -10.03
C SER A 17 -15.45 4.82 -8.78
N PRO A 18 -16.07 5.67 -7.92
CA PRO A 18 -16.81 5.20 -6.74
C PRO A 18 -17.87 4.14 -7.07
N LYS A 19 -18.50 4.24 -8.25
CA LYS A 19 -19.51 3.27 -8.70
C LYS A 19 -18.89 1.92 -9.07
N GLU A 20 -17.78 1.91 -9.79
CA GLU A 20 -17.06 0.68 -10.13
C GLU A 20 -16.46 0.00 -8.89
N MET A 21 -15.99 0.80 -7.92
CA MET A 21 -15.57 0.31 -6.61
C MET A 21 -16.73 -0.38 -5.88
N ASP A 22 -17.91 0.22 -5.92
CA ASP A 22 -19.08 -0.32 -5.24
C ASP A 22 -19.56 -1.64 -5.84
N GLU A 23 -19.78 -1.66 -7.15
CA GLU A 23 -20.28 -2.83 -7.89
C GLU A 23 -19.21 -3.94 -8.00
N GLY A 24 -17.95 -3.55 -8.19
CA GLY A 24 -16.85 -4.46 -8.44
C GLY A 24 -16.23 -5.04 -7.17
N ILE A 25 -16.25 -4.32 -6.04
CA ILE A 25 -15.50 -4.68 -4.83
C ILE A 25 -16.40 -4.67 -3.60
N THR A 26 -16.96 -3.52 -3.22
CA THR A 26 -17.68 -3.35 -1.94
C THR A 26 -18.84 -4.31 -1.81
N THR A 27 -19.73 -4.36 -2.81
CA THR A 27 -20.90 -5.26 -2.82
C THR A 27 -20.49 -6.72 -2.69
N ARG A 28 -19.39 -7.13 -3.32
CA ARG A 28 -18.90 -8.52 -3.26
C ARG A 28 -18.41 -8.87 -1.86
N VAL A 29 -17.67 -7.97 -1.22
CA VAL A 29 -17.22 -8.15 0.17
C VAL A 29 -18.41 -8.24 1.11
N GLU A 30 -19.38 -7.33 0.99
CA GLU A 30 -20.58 -7.33 1.83
C GLU A 30 -21.39 -8.62 1.70
N GLN A 31 -21.51 -9.15 0.48
CA GLN A 31 -22.18 -10.42 0.24
C GLN A 31 -21.41 -11.59 0.87
N ALA A 32 -20.09 -11.60 0.76
CA ALA A 32 -19.24 -12.67 1.29
C ALA A 32 -19.25 -12.72 2.83
N ILE A 33 -19.27 -11.57 3.51
CA ILE A 33 -19.27 -11.53 4.98
C ILE A 33 -20.66 -11.67 5.58
N ARG A 34 -21.72 -11.63 4.77
CA ARG A 34 -23.10 -11.73 5.25
C ARG A 34 -23.36 -13.13 5.81
N GLY A 35 -23.86 -13.17 7.04
CA GLY A 35 -24.21 -14.43 7.71
C GLY A 35 -23.05 -15.10 8.44
N ILE A 36 -21.86 -14.48 8.47
CA ILE A 36 -20.78 -14.90 9.37
C ILE A 36 -21.24 -14.69 10.82
N VAL A 37 -21.14 -15.76 11.61
CA VAL A 37 -21.48 -15.74 13.03
C VAL A 37 -20.56 -14.79 13.79
N GLY A 38 -21.12 -14.04 14.74
CA GLY A 38 -20.37 -13.07 15.54
C GLY A 38 -20.32 -11.66 14.95
N ILE A 39 -20.74 -11.46 13.70
CA ILE A 39 -20.96 -10.11 13.14
C ILE A 39 -22.30 -9.56 13.64
N LYS A 40 -22.27 -8.38 14.26
CA LYS A 40 -23.46 -7.64 14.69
C LYS A 40 -23.98 -6.79 13.54
N GLU A 41 -23.12 -5.94 12.99
CA GLU A 41 -23.43 -5.05 11.88
C GLU A 41 -22.17 -4.71 11.09
N PHE A 42 -22.34 -4.25 9.86
CA PHE A 42 -21.25 -3.71 9.07
C PHE A 42 -21.70 -2.46 8.33
N SER A 43 -20.75 -1.56 8.07
CA SER A 43 -20.92 -0.38 7.25
C SER A 43 -19.80 -0.31 6.23
N SER A 44 -20.11 0.19 5.03
CA SER A 44 -19.16 0.29 3.94
C SER A 44 -19.14 1.70 3.35
N SER A 45 -18.03 2.02 2.72
CA SER A 45 -17.86 3.25 1.96
C SER A 45 -16.99 2.97 0.74
N SER A 46 -17.52 3.29 -0.43
CA SER A 46 -16.83 3.25 -1.71
C SER A 46 -16.43 4.67 -2.08
N SER A 47 -15.16 4.88 -2.40
CA SER A 47 -14.60 6.15 -2.87
C SER A 47 -13.72 5.87 -4.07
N GLU A 48 -13.31 6.91 -4.79
CA GLU A 48 -12.37 6.73 -5.89
C GLU A 48 -11.14 5.96 -5.40
N ASN A 49 -10.71 4.96 -6.17
CA ASN A 49 -9.58 4.08 -5.91
C ASN A 49 -9.65 3.19 -4.65
N SER A 50 -10.66 3.30 -3.79
CA SER A 50 -10.66 2.62 -2.48
C SER A 50 -12.04 2.24 -1.93
N ALA A 51 -12.10 1.06 -1.34
CA ALA A 51 -13.26 0.54 -0.63
C ALA A 51 -12.88 0.23 0.82
N ARG A 52 -13.73 0.65 1.76
CA ARG A 52 -13.54 0.38 3.19
C ARG A 52 -14.82 -0.18 3.78
N ILE A 53 -14.69 -1.30 4.49
CA ILE A 53 -15.77 -1.94 5.23
C ILE A 53 -15.37 -1.99 6.70
N ASN A 54 -16.25 -1.54 7.58
CA ASN A 54 -16.12 -1.61 9.03
C ASN A 54 -17.12 -2.65 9.53
N ILE A 55 -16.65 -3.62 10.31
CA ILE A 55 -17.46 -4.71 10.84
C ILE A 55 -17.45 -4.59 12.36
N GLU A 56 -18.62 -4.46 12.96
CA GLU A 56 -18.81 -4.53 14.41
C GLU A 56 -19.23 -5.95 14.80
N THR A 57 -18.55 -6.52 15.78
CA THR A 57 -18.84 -7.85 16.33
C THR A 57 -19.80 -7.76 17.52
N THR A 58 -20.54 -8.85 17.78
CA THR A 58 -21.46 -8.90 18.93
C THR A 58 -20.73 -8.84 20.27
N GLY A 59 -19.48 -9.31 20.31
CA GLY A 59 -18.67 -9.47 21.52
C GLY A 59 -19.03 -10.74 22.33
N GLU A 60 -19.87 -11.61 21.78
CA GLU A 60 -20.21 -12.92 22.37
C GLU A 60 -19.30 -14.05 21.90
N TYR A 61 -18.58 -13.81 20.80
CA TYR A 61 -17.64 -14.75 20.16
C TYR A 61 -16.22 -14.19 20.20
N ASP A 62 -15.24 -15.07 20.09
CA ASP A 62 -13.84 -14.68 19.94
C ASP A 62 -13.66 -13.86 18.65
N ILE A 63 -13.11 -12.65 18.79
CA ILE A 63 -12.92 -11.74 17.65
C ILE A 63 -11.88 -12.26 16.67
N ASP A 64 -10.88 -13.01 17.13
CA ASP A 64 -9.85 -13.61 16.28
C ASP A 64 -10.43 -14.80 15.49
N GLU A 65 -11.43 -15.50 16.02
CA GLU A 65 -12.25 -16.45 15.26
C GLU A 65 -13.07 -15.76 14.17
N THR A 66 -13.82 -14.72 14.54
CA THR A 66 -14.60 -13.92 13.58
C THR A 66 -13.70 -13.32 12.49
N LEU A 67 -12.51 -12.85 12.86
CA LEU A 67 -11.51 -12.34 11.92
C LEU A 67 -11.05 -13.41 10.92
N ARG A 68 -10.81 -14.64 11.37
CA ARG A 68 -10.45 -15.75 10.47
C ARG A 68 -11.57 -16.07 9.48
N GLU A 69 -12.81 -16.13 9.95
CA GLU A 69 -13.98 -16.35 9.10
C GLU A 69 -14.13 -15.25 8.05
N VAL A 70 -14.01 -13.97 8.45
CA VAL A 70 -14.04 -12.84 7.52
C VAL A 70 -12.92 -12.92 6.50
N LYS A 71 -11.68 -13.24 6.92
CA LYS A 71 -10.55 -13.43 6.00
C LYS A 71 -10.84 -14.53 4.98
N ASN A 72 -11.27 -15.70 5.44
CA ASN A 72 -11.58 -16.83 4.57
C ASN A 72 -12.69 -16.48 3.56
N ALA A 73 -13.75 -15.80 4.00
CA ALA A 73 -14.86 -15.41 3.14
C ALA A 73 -14.43 -14.39 2.06
N VAL A 74 -13.63 -13.39 2.45
CA VAL A 74 -13.14 -12.36 1.51
C VAL A 74 -12.09 -12.93 0.56
N ASP A 75 -11.19 -13.79 1.03
CA ASP A 75 -10.17 -14.45 0.21
C ASP A 75 -10.77 -15.44 -0.80
N ALA A 76 -11.95 -15.99 -0.52
CA ALA A 76 -12.68 -16.87 -1.44
C ALA A 76 -13.33 -16.13 -2.63
N ILE A 77 -13.35 -14.79 -2.64
CA ILE A 77 -13.92 -14.01 -3.74
C ILE A 77 -13.00 -14.08 -4.96
N SER A 78 -13.35 -14.94 -5.92
CA SER A 78 -12.60 -15.09 -7.18
C SER A 78 -12.91 -14.03 -8.24
N SER A 79 -13.81 -13.10 -7.93
CA SER A 79 -14.49 -12.26 -8.92
C SER A 79 -14.17 -10.77 -8.79
N PHE A 80 -13.13 -10.43 -8.05
CA PHE A 80 -12.57 -9.09 -8.06
C PHE A 80 -12.00 -8.74 -9.44
N PRO A 81 -12.03 -7.45 -9.83
CA PRO A 81 -11.30 -6.97 -11.00
C PRO A 81 -9.82 -7.35 -10.92
N SER A 82 -9.21 -7.72 -12.06
CA SER A 82 -7.82 -8.17 -12.11
C SER A 82 -6.79 -7.12 -11.65
N GLY A 83 -7.15 -5.83 -11.72
CA GLY A 83 -6.34 -4.72 -11.24
C GLY A 83 -6.56 -4.35 -9.77
N ALA A 84 -7.47 -5.01 -9.05
CA ALA A 84 -7.69 -4.76 -7.64
C ALA A 84 -6.56 -5.35 -6.80
N GLU A 85 -6.10 -4.59 -5.81
CA GLU A 85 -5.11 -5.07 -4.85
C GLU A 85 -5.71 -6.11 -3.90
N LYS A 86 -4.83 -6.87 -3.24
CA LYS A 86 -5.28 -7.85 -2.24
C LYS A 86 -5.95 -7.16 -1.06
N PRO A 87 -7.08 -7.70 -0.55
CA PRO A 87 -7.72 -7.17 0.64
C PRO A 87 -6.81 -7.18 1.85
N VAL A 88 -6.83 -6.08 2.61
CA VAL A 88 -6.17 -5.97 3.90
C VAL A 88 -7.23 -6.01 4.99
N ILE A 89 -7.15 -7.02 5.86
CA ILE A 89 -8.16 -7.30 6.88
C ILE A 89 -7.48 -7.38 8.25
N TYR A 90 -7.93 -6.54 9.19
CA TYR A 90 -7.30 -6.41 10.50
C TYR A 90 -8.28 -6.04 11.61
N LYS A 91 -7.90 -6.37 12.85
CA LYS A 91 -8.60 -5.95 14.07
C LYS A 91 -8.26 -4.51 14.39
N ARG A 92 -9.27 -3.67 14.57
CA ARG A 92 -9.09 -2.25 14.92
C ARG A 92 -8.90 -2.12 16.42
N ARG A 93 -7.66 -1.98 16.87
CA ARG A 93 -7.39 -1.76 18.30
C ARG A 93 -7.91 -0.39 18.73
N THR A 94 -8.49 -0.33 19.92
CA THR A 94 -8.82 0.96 20.54
C THR A 94 -7.52 1.59 20.98
N THR A 95 -7.26 2.81 20.51
CA THR A 95 -6.10 3.59 20.93
C THR A 95 -6.56 4.87 21.61
N THR A 96 -5.78 5.35 22.57
CA THR A 96 -5.99 6.66 23.19
C THR A 96 -4.93 7.62 22.67
N PRO A 97 -5.29 8.82 22.18
CA PRO A 97 -4.30 9.82 21.79
C PRO A 97 -3.40 10.18 22.98
N ALA A 98 -2.09 10.11 22.78
CA ALA A 98 -1.10 10.46 23.80
C ALA A 98 -0.44 11.81 23.48
N MET A 99 0.08 11.94 22.25
CA MET A 99 0.81 13.13 21.82
C MET A 99 0.51 13.43 20.35
N ARG A 100 0.53 14.72 19.99
CA ARG A 100 0.54 15.17 18.59
C ARG A 100 1.68 16.15 18.40
N LEU A 101 2.51 15.88 17.41
CA LEU A 101 3.63 16.72 17.00
C LEU A 101 3.33 17.28 15.61
N ASN A 102 3.77 18.52 15.40
CA ASN A 102 3.69 19.19 14.10
C ASN A 102 5.13 19.44 13.65
N LEU A 103 5.54 18.84 12.55
CA LEU A 103 6.83 19.06 11.93
C LEU A 103 6.65 20.03 10.75
N ALA A 104 7.18 21.23 10.89
CA ALA A 104 7.16 22.27 9.86
C ALA A 104 8.55 22.89 9.73
N GLY A 105 8.92 23.32 8.53
CA GLY A 105 10.20 23.96 8.27
C GLY A 105 10.37 24.35 6.81
N ASP A 106 11.41 25.13 6.52
CA ASP A 106 11.81 25.54 5.18
C ASP A 106 12.60 24.41 4.49
N ALA A 107 11.91 23.32 4.19
CA ALA A 107 12.45 22.16 3.50
C ALA A 107 11.40 21.58 2.55
N ASP A 108 11.85 20.87 1.52
CA ASP A 108 10.94 20.14 0.65
C ASP A 108 10.22 19.02 1.42
N LEU A 109 9.05 18.59 0.94
CA LEU A 109 8.25 17.61 1.66
C LEU A 109 8.91 16.23 1.74
N MET A 110 9.75 15.85 0.78
CA MET A 110 10.44 14.57 0.86
C MET A 110 11.43 14.57 2.03
N THR A 111 12.14 15.69 2.22
CA THR A 111 13.01 15.91 3.38
C THR A 111 12.21 15.91 4.69
N LEU A 112 11.10 16.63 4.76
CA LEU A 112 10.23 16.63 5.96
C LEU A 112 9.69 15.22 6.25
N LYS A 113 9.27 14.48 5.22
CA LYS A 113 8.77 13.11 5.36
C LYS A 113 9.85 12.20 5.92
N LYS A 114 11.07 12.27 5.38
CA LYS A 114 12.19 11.46 5.86
C LYS A 114 12.50 11.76 7.33
N LEU A 115 12.56 13.04 7.71
CA LEU A 115 12.76 13.43 9.11
C LEU A 115 11.63 12.94 10.03
N ALA A 116 10.37 12.98 9.57
CA ALA A 116 9.25 12.44 10.33
C ALA A 116 9.37 10.92 10.53
N GLN A 117 9.90 10.19 9.53
CA GLN A 117 10.18 8.76 9.63
C GLN A 117 11.32 8.47 10.61
N ASP A 118 12.39 9.28 10.59
CA ASP A 118 13.48 9.14 11.57
C ASP A 118 12.96 9.34 13.01
N ILE A 119 12.05 10.30 13.22
CA ILE A 119 11.37 10.53 14.52
C ILE A 119 10.50 9.33 14.90
N GLU A 120 9.73 8.76 13.97
CA GLU A 120 8.95 7.54 14.19
C GLU A 120 9.86 6.38 14.60
N ASP A 121 10.98 6.17 13.91
CA ASP A 121 11.96 5.14 14.22
C ASP A 121 12.61 5.34 15.60
N ASP A 122 12.83 6.59 16.03
CA ASP A 122 13.28 6.91 17.41
C ASP A 122 12.22 6.52 18.45
N PHE A 123 10.94 6.85 18.22
CA PHE A 123 9.85 6.45 19.11
C PHE A 123 9.71 4.94 19.19
N LEU A 124 9.76 4.23 18.05
CA LEU A 124 9.68 2.78 18.02
C LEU A 124 10.87 2.13 18.74
N ARG A 125 12.08 2.68 18.60
CA ARG A 125 13.29 2.19 19.30
C ARG A 125 13.23 2.38 20.81
N SER A 126 12.42 3.30 21.32
CA SER A 126 12.23 3.46 22.77
C SER A 126 11.60 2.23 23.44
N GLY A 127 10.83 1.43 22.68
CA GLY A 127 10.12 0.25 23.18
C GLY A 127 8.87 0.57 24.02
N ILE A 128 8.55 1.85 24.25
CA ILE A 128 7.40 2.29 25.05
C ILE A 128 6.16 2.52 24.18
N MET A 129 6.37 2.96 22.93
CA MET A 129 5.30 3.39 22.03
C MET A 129 5.31 2.56 20.74
N SER A 130 4.20 1.91 20.43
CA SER A 130 4.03 1.13 19.20
C SER A 130 3.06 1.75 18.18
N GLN A 131 2.23 2.72 18.59
CA GLN A 131 1.19 3.31 17.74
C GLN A 131 1.56 4.74 17.32
N ILE A 132 2.47 4.85 16.35
CA ILE A 132 2.81 6.12 15.69
C ILE A 132 2.17 6.15 14.31
N SER A 133 1.63 7.31 13.94
CA SER A 133 1.10 7.54 12.60
C SER A 133 1.57 8.89 12.07
N ILE A 134 2.15 8.88 10.88
CA ILE A 134 2.57 10.08 10.18
C ILE A 134 1.54 10.42 9.09
N SER A 135 1.15 11.69 8.99
CA SER A 135 0.18 12.17 8.00
C SER A 135 0.48 13.62 7.59
N GLY A 136 -0.31 14.19 6.68
CA GLY A 136 -0.09 15.55 6.15
C GLY A 136 0.72 15.61 4.86
N TYR A 137 0.89 14.46 4.20
CA TYR A 137 1.43 14.37 2.84
C TYR A 137 0.63 13.40 1.96
N PRO A 138 0.60 13.60 0.63
CA PRO A 138 0.06 12.63 -0.30
C PRO A 138 0.85 11.31 -0.30
N PRO A 139 0.25 10.19 -0.72
CA PRO A 139 1.00 8.97 -0.96
C PRO A 139 2.21 9.20 -1.86
N VAL A 140 3.32 8.49 -1.60
CA VAL A 140 4.49 8.52 -2.47
C VAL A 140 4.35 7.43 -3.52
N GLU A 141 4.54 7.80 -4.78
CA GLU A 141 4.42 6.92 -5.93
C GLU A 141 5.68 6.95 -6.77
N LEU A 142 6.04 5.80 -7.33
CA LEU A 142 7.04 5.73 -8.37
C LEU A 142 6.37 6.01 -9.72
N SER A 143 6.75 7.12 -10.35
CA SER A 143 6.16 7.56 -11.61
C SER A 143 7.13 7.30 -12.76
N VAL A 144 6.63 6.67 -13.82
CA VAL A 144 7.33 6.47 -15.09
C VAL A 144 6.66 7.36 -16.14
N GLU A 145 7.31 8.48 -16.44
CA GLU A 145 6.79 9.51 -17.35
C GLU A 145 7.45 9.33 -18.72
N VAL A 146 6.71 8.75 -19.65
CA VAL A 146 7.20 8.40 -21.00
C VAL A 146 6.96 9.57 -21.94
N LYS A 147 7.93 9.86 -22.81
CA LYS A 147 7.80 10.95 -23.79
C LYS A 147 7.00 10.50 -25.02
N GLU A 148 6.13 11.37 -25.51
CA GLU A 148 5.29 11.10 -26.69
C GLU A 148 6.12 10.79 -27.95
N ASP A 149 7.22 11.53 -28.16
CA ASP A 149 8.13 11.31 -29.28
C ASP A 149 8.78 9.92 -29.24
N ALA A 150 9.09 9.41 -28.05
CA ALA A 150 9.62 8.07 -27.86
C ALA A 150 8.56 6.98 -28.15
N LEU A 151 7.31 7.17 -27.70
CA LEU A 151 6.20 6.26 -28.00
C LEU A 151 6.00 6.12 -29.52
N LEU A 152 5.99 7.25 -30.24
CA LEU A 152 5.83 7.29 -31.69
C LEU A 152 7.04 6.72 -32.43
N ARG A 153 8.27 7.15 -32.05
CA ARG A 153 9.51 6.72 -32.72
C ARG A 153 9.73 5.23 -32.64
N TYR A 154 9.48 4.63 -31.48
CA TYR A 154 9.76 3.22 -31.23
C TYR A 154 8.51 2.32 -31.33
N ASN A 155 7.36 2.92 -31.67
CA ASN A 155 6.05 2.26 -31.72
C ASN A 155 5.79 1.44 -30.45
N ILE A 156 5.85 2.11 -29.30
CA ILE A 156 5.73 1.51 -27.96
C ILE A 156 4.36 1.87 -27.37
N THR A 157 3.77 0.93 -26.63
CA THR A 157 2.53 1.12 -25.87
C THR A 157 2.78 1.15 -24.36
N PHE A 158 1.88 1.79 -23.60
CA PHE A 158 1.95 1.78 -22.13
C PHE A 158 1.87 0.37 -21.53
N ASP A 159 1.15 -0.53 -22.19
CA ASP A 159 1.04 -1.92 -21.74
C ASP A 159 2.37 -2.68 -21.86
N GLU A 160 3.14 -2.44 -22.94
CA GLU A 160 4.47 -3.04 -23.08
C GLU A 160 5.41 -2.56 -21.98
N ILE A 161 5.38 -1.27 -21.67
CA ILE A 161 6.21 -0.67 -20.61
C ILE A 161 5.83 -1.26 -19.26
N SER A 162 4.52 -1.32 -18.97
CA SER A 162 3.99 -1.90 -17.74
C SER A 162 4.40 -3.36 -17.58
N ARG A 163 4.32 -4.15 -18.66
CA ARG A 163 4.78 -5.55 -18.67
C ARG A 163 6.30 -5.66 -18.46
N ALA A 164 7.10 -4.84 -19.13
CA ALA A 164 8.55 -4.85 -18.97
C ALA A 164 8.97 -4.58 -17.53
N ILE A 165 8.35 -3.59 -16.88
CA ILE A 165 8.58 -3.28 -15.47
C ILE A 165 8.12 -4.44 -14.59
N ALA A 166 6.91 -4.97 -14.80
CA ALA A 166 6.37 -6.07 -13.99
C ALA A 166 7.18 -7.38 -14.11
N LEU A 167 7.83 -7.63 -15.25
CA LEU A 167 8.68 -8.80 -15.47
C LEU A 167 10.04 -8.68 -14.79
N ASN A 168 10.62 -7.47 -14.75
CA ASN A 168 11.95 -7.24 -14.19
C ASN A 168 11.91 -6.86 -12.71
N ASN A 169 10.83 -6.23 -12.23
CA ASN A 169 10.68 -5.76 -10.86
C ASN A 169 9.93 -6.78 -9.98
N ARG A 170 10.42 -8.02 -9.93
CA ARG A 170 9.82 -9.11 -9.13
C ARG A 170 10.87 -9.96 -8.44
N ASP A 171 10.50 -10.52 -7.30
CA ASP A 171 11.30 -11.55 -6.67
C ASP A 171 10.97 -12.91 -7.30
N ILE A 172 12.01 -13.66 -7.66
CA ILE A 172 11.87 -14.97 -8.30
C ILE A 172 12.65 -16.00 -7.50
N SER A 173 11.97 -17.06 -7.07
CA SER A 173 12.65 -18.25 -6.55
C SER A 173 12.99 -19.19 -7.71
N ALA A 174 14.28 -19.46 -7.92
CA ALA A 174 14.74 -20.38 -8.95
C ALA A 174 14.76 -21.85 -8.45
N GLY A 175 14.34 -22.08 -7.20
CA GLY A 175 14.24 -23.40 -6.61
C GLY A 175 15.43 -23.73 -5.71
N MET A 176 15.72 -25.01 -5.58
CA MET A 176 16.76 -25.53 -4.71
C MET A 176 17.66 -26.47 -5.51
N ILE A 177 18.97 -26.27 -5.39
CA ILE A 177 19.97 -27.23 -5.84
C ILE A 177 20.28 -28.12 -4.65
N LYS A 178 20.10 -29.43 -4.81
CA LYS A 178 20.39 -30.43 -3.78
C LYS A 178 21.58 -31.28 -4.23
N SER A 179 22.60 -31.35 -3.39
CA SER A 179 23.66 -32.35 -3.46
C SER A 179 23.51 -33.34 -2.29
N ASP A 180 24.39 -34.35 -2.23
CA ASP A 180 24.40 -35.32 -1.13
C ASP A 180 24.81 -34.70 0.21
N GLU A 181 25.45 -33.52 0.20
CA GLU A 181 26.00 -32.85 1.37
C GLU A 181 25.28 -31.53 1.71
N GLU A 182 24.72 -30.83 0.70
CA GLU A 182 24.13 -29.50 0.90
C GLU A 182 22.87 -29.25 0.06
N GLU A 183 21.99 -28.41 0.61
CA GLU A 183 20.82 -27.86 -0.09
C GLU A 183 20.98 -26.34 -0.20
N ILE A 184 21.16 -25.84 -1.43
CA ILE A 184 21.31 -24.41 -1.72
C ILE A 184 20.04 -23.89 -2.37
N LEU A 185 19.42 -22.91 -1.73
CA LEU A 185 18.21 -22.28 -2.22
C LEU A 185 18.55 -21.03 -3.06
N ILE A 186 18.14 -21.01 -4.32
CA ILE A 186 18.42 -19.91 -5.25
C ILE A 186 17.20 -18.98 -5.34
N ARG A 187 17.40 -17.70 -5.00
CA ARG A 187 16.40 -16.63 -5.19
C ARG A 187 17.05 -15.38 -5.78
N SER A 188 16.36 -14.78 -6.75
CA SER A 188 16.61 -13.41 -7.18
C SER A 188 15.70 -12.46 -6.40
N ARG A 189 16.30 -11.42 -5.80
CA ARG A 189 15.59 -10.33 -5.13
C ARG A 189 15.74 -9.06 -5.96
N ALA A 190 14.91 -8.94 -6.99
CA ALA A 190 14.97 -7.80 -7.91
C ALA A 190 13.90 -6.73 -7.61
N ARG A 191 12.96 -7.00 -6.68
CA ARG A 191 11.92 -6.03 -6.35
C ARG A 191 12.53 -4.78 -5.69
N THR A 192 12.23 -3.62 -6.27
CA THR A 192 12.75 -2.33 -5.83
C THR A 192 11.77 -1.20 -6.10
N VAL A 193 11.97 -0.09 -5.38
CA VAL A 193 11.30 1.20 -5.57
C VAL A 193 12.30 2.30 -5.92
N ASP A 194 13.55 1.95 -6.21
CA ASP A 194 14.59 2.90 -6.63
C ASP A 194 14.37 3.33 -8.08
N PRO A 195 14.14 4.64 -8.34
CA PRO A 195 13.97 5.16 -9.70
C PRO A 195 15.12 4.84 -10.65
N ASN A 196 16.36 4.78 -10.16
CA ASN A 196 17.53 4.52 -10.98
C ASN A 196 17.52 3.08 -11.51
N VAL A 197 17.24 2.12 -10.61
CA VAL A 197 17.17 0.70 -10.95
C VAL A 197 16.03 0.43 -11.91
N ILE A 198 14.87 1.04 -11.68
CA ILE A 198 13.72 0.92 -12.60
C ILE A 198 14.03 1.58 -13.95
N GLY A 199 14.72 2.71 -13.94
CA GLY A 199 15.21 3.37 -15.16
C GLY A 199 16.23 2.54 -15.95
N ASP A 200 16.95 1.62 -15.30
CA ASP A 200 17.93 0.73 -15.95
C ASP A 200 17.31 -0.54 -16.57
N ILE A 201 16.03 -0.80 -16.32
CA ILE A 201 15.32 -1.93 -16.92
C ILE A 201 15.41 -1.86 -18.44
N ILE A 202 15.87 -2.95 -19.06
CA ILE A 202 15.88 -3.10 -20.50
C ILE A 202 14.44 -3.33 -20.95
N PHE A 203 13.91 -2.36 -21.68
CA PHE A 203 12.59 -2.41 -22.27
C PHE A 203 12.58 -3.26 -23.55
N ARG A 204 13.56 -3.05 -24.43
CA ARG A 204 13.68 -3.78 -25.71
C ARG A 204 15.15 -3.93 -26.09
N ALA A 205 15.51 -5.10 -26.64
CA ALA A 205 16.76 -5.30 -27.36
C ALA A 205 16.43 -5.39 -28.86
N ASN A 206 17.14 -4.61 -29.67
CA ASN A 206 16.99 -4.59 -31.12
C ASN A 206 17.91 -5.64 -31.76
N ASP A 207 17.63 -6.00 -33.02
CA ASP A 207 18.39 -7.02 -33.76
C ASP A 207 19.86 -6.62 -34.03
N ASP A 208 20.16 -5.32 -33.97
CA ASP A 208 21.51 -4.77 -34.09
C ASP A 208 22.33 -4.83 -32.79
N GLY A 209 21.76 -5.39 -31.72
CA GLY A 209 22.36 -5.48 -30.39
C GLY A 209 22.22 -4.22 -29.55
N SER A 210 21.59 -3.16 -30.06
CA SER A 210 21.27 -1.98 -29.25
C SER A 210 20.15 -2.30 -28.26
N MET A 211 20.22 -1.70 -27.08
CA MET A 211 19.23 -1.89 -26.01
C MET A 211 18.58 -0.55 -25.68
N ILE A 212 17.26 -0.58 -25.56
CA ILE A 212 16.44 0.56 -25.12
C ILE A 212 16.05 0.28 -23.67
N ARG A 213 16.42 1.19 -22.77
CA ARG A 213 16.04 1.16 -21.35
C ARG A 213 14.84 2.07 -21.09
N ILE A 214 14.21 1.90 -19.94
CA ILE A 214 13.13 2.77 -19.49
C ILE A 214 13.58 4.24 -19.44
N ARG A 215 14.81 4.52 -18.99
CA ARG A 215 15.38 5.89 -19.00
C ARG A 215 15.61 6.48 -20.38
N ASP A 216 15.66 5.65 -21.43
CA ASP A 216 15.87 6.13 -22.81
C ASP A 216 14.56 6.63 -23.44
N ILE A 217 13.42 6.19 -22.91
CA ILE A 217 12.08 6.54 -23.41
C ILE A 217 11.32 7.49 -22.48
N GLY A 218 11.83 7.74 -21.26
CA GLY A 218 11.13 8.54 -20.27
C GLY A 218 11.97 8.84 -19.02
N THR A 219 11.32 9.47 -18.04
CA THR A 219 11.91 9.75 -16.72
C THR A 219 11.21 8.93 -15.66
N VAL A 220 12.00 8.26 -14.81
CA VAL A 220 11.49 7.57 -13.62
C VAL A 220 11.81 8.44 -12.41
N LYS A 221 10.78 8.77 -11.62
CA LYS A 221 10.96 9.59 -10.42
C LYS A 221 10.03 9.15 -9.30
N LEU A 222 10.54 9.22 -8.08
CA LEU A 222 9.72 9.10 -6.89
C LEU A 222 9.06 10.46 -6.64
N LYS A 223 7.72 10.53 -6.70
CA LYS A 223 6.98 11.77 -6.49
C LYS A 223 5.82 11.54 -5.52
N PHE A 224 5.29 12.63 -4.99
CA PHE A 224 3.99 12.59 -4.31
C PHE A 224 2.89 12.44 -5.35
N SER A 225 1.88 11.65 -5.03
CA SER A 225 0.64 11.52 -5.81
C SER A 225 0.01 12.90 -6.00
N GLU A 226 -0.64 13.11 -7.14
CA GLU A 226 -1.30 14.38 -7.48
C GLU A 226 -2.63 14.58 -6.74
N MET A 227 -3.00 13.65 -5.86
CA MET A 227 -4.17 13.77 -4.99
C MET A 227 -4.12 15.06 -4.16
N THR A 228 -5.01 15.99 -4.48
CA THR A 228 -5.05 17.37 -3.97
C THR A 228 -5.46 17.50 -2.50
N SER A 229 -5.98 16.44 -1.88
CA SER A 229 -6.67 16.50 -0.58
C SER A 229 -5.79 16.24 0.66
N SER A 230 -4.48 16.01 0.49
CA SER A 230 -3.62 15.48 1.56
C SER A 230 -2.47 16.40 1.97
N GLY A 231 -2.34 17.57 1.35
CA GLY A 231 -1.41 18.61 1.83
C GLY A 231 -1.89 19.20 3.15
N ALA A 232 -1.04 19.17 4.17
CA ALA A 232 -1.29 19.88 5.42
C ALA A 232 -0.48 21.17 5.48
N TRP A 233 -1.17 22.27 5.82
CA TRP A 233 -0.56 23.56 6.08
C TRP A 233 -0.94 24.01 7.48
N ARG A 234 0.02 24.63 8.17
CA ARG A 234 -0.18 25.32 9.44
C ARG A 234 0.52 26.66 9.36
N ASP A 235 -0.21 27.73 9.64
CA ASP A 235 0.32 29.09 9.65
C ASP A 235 1.09 29.46 8.37
N GLY A 236 0.58 29.01 7.21
CA GLY A 236 1.18 29.26 5.90
C GLY A 236 2.35 28.33 5.51
N SER A 237 2.81 27.47 6.41
CA SER A 237 3.91 26.53 6.17
C SER A 237 3.41 25.10 6.00
N ARG A 238 4.01 24.35 5.07
CA ARG A 238 3.72 22.92 4.89
C ARG A 238 4.11 22.17 6.17
N THR A 239 3.23 21.30 6.64
CA THR A 239 3.38 20.62 7.94
C THR A 239 3.13 19.13 7.79
N ILE A 240 3.91 18.32 8.50
CA ILE A 240 3.66 16.89 8.69
C ILE A 240 3.15 16.69 10.11
N PHE A 241 2.07 15.94 10.27
CA PHE A 241 1.52 15.59 11.56
C PHE A 241 2.04 14.22 11.97
N ILE A 242 2.62 14.15 13.16
CA ILE A 242 2.99 12.88 13.80
C ILE A 242 2.06 12.72 14.99
N SER A 243 1.20 11.71 14.94
CA SER A 243 0.29 11.38 16.03
C SER A 243 0.78 10.12 16.72
N VAL A 244 0.96 10.22 18.03
CA VAL A 244 1.33 9.12 18.91
C VAL A 244 0.09 8.75 19.73
N SER A 245 -0.26 7.48 19.70
CA SER A 245 -1.34 6.93 20.51
C SER A 245 -0.79 5.82 21.41
N LYS A 246 -1.53 5.51 22.46
CA LYS A 246 -1.26 4.35 23.30
C LYS A 246 -2.33 3.28 23.13
N LEU A 247 -1.90 2.02 23.17
CA LEU A 247 -2.78 0.90 23.44
C LEU A 247 -3.20 0.91 24.92
N PRO A 248 -4.32 0.26 25.29
CA PRO A 248 -4.76 0.19 26.69
C PRO A 248 -3.71 -0.45 27.61
N GLU A 249 -2.87 -1.32 27.06
CA GLU A 249 -1.81 -2.08 27.73
C GLU A 249 -0.50 -1.28 27.89
N GLU A 250 -0.35 -0.14 27.20
CA GLU A 250 0.86 0.70 27.25
C GLU A 250 0.67 1.81 28.30
N ASP A 251 1.55 1.85 29.31
CA ASP A 251 1.62 2.95 30.29
C ASP A 251 2.72 3.94 29.88
N LEU A 252 2.38 5.23 29.80
CA LEU A 252 3.26 6.32 29.34
C LEU A 252 3.67 7.22 30.49
#